data_AF-A0A1G0XP17-F1
#
_entry.id   AF-A0A1G0XP17-F1
#
_cell.length_a   1.000
_cell.length_b   1.000
_cell.length_c   1.000
_cell.angle_alpha   90.00
_cell.angle_beta   90.00
_cell.angle_gamma   90.00
#
_symmetry.space_group_name_H-M   'P 1'
#
loop_
_entity.id
_entity.type
_entity.pdbx_description
1 polymer ?
#
loop_
_entity_poly.entity_id
_entity_poly.type
_entity_poly.pdbx_seq_one_letter_code
_entity_poly.pdbx_strand_id
1 'polypeptide(L)'
;MTRFHPVGRRPLDGGNADGRYCQVPQDEYLEHSNNEKFIILQIEDPEPLDELDEIAQVKGYDMLFFGPGDFSHSIGDPGNFSNPRLTEARKMIAETALKYGKFAGTVGSLSNVNELMGMGYSFINIGADVIFLAEGYKKIISTLHAMPSPKNKSIYSGE
;
A
#
# COMPACT_ATOMS: atom_id res chain seq x y z
N MET A 1 11.99 5.66 -13.01
CA MET A 1 12.70 6.94 -13.28
C MET A 1 11.80 8.11 -12.88
N THR A 2 12.00 8.70 -11.71
CA THR A 2 11.06 9.66 -11.10
C THR A 2 11.57 11.10 -11.01
N ARG A 3 12.88 11.32 -11.17
CA ARG A 3 13.53 12.64 -11.05
C ARG A 3 14.17 13.10 -12.37
N PHE A 4 14.18 14.41 -12.59
CA PHE A 4 14.81 15.08 -13.73
C PHE A 4 16.34 15.21 -13.55
N HIS A 5 17.04 15.63 -14.61
CA HIS A 5 18.45 15.98 -14.53
C HIS A 5 18.68 17.11 -13.51
N PRO A 6 19.78 17.11 -12.73
CA PRO A 6 20.88 16.13 -12.73
C PRO A 6 20.65 14.88 -11.86
N VAL A 7 19.59 14.85 -11.05
CA VAL A 7 19.36 13.79 -10.06
C VAL A 7 18.95 12.46 -10.70
N GLY A 8 18.22 12.53 -11.82
CA GLY A 8 17.74 11.37 -12.54
C GLY A 8 17.64 11.60 -14.05
N ARG A 9 16.86 10.74 -14.71
CA ARG A 9 16.71 10.68 -16.16
C ARG A 9 15.24 10.71 -16.61
N ARG A 10 14.34 11.23 -15.77
CA ARG A 10 12.94 11.46 -16.18
C ARG A 10 12.94 12.39 -17.40
N PRO A 11 12.23 12.05 -18.50
CA PRO A 11 12.07 12.95 -19.64
C PRO A 11 11.25 14.18 -19.25
N LEU A 12 11.70 15.38 -19.66
CA LEU A 12 11.02 16.64 -19.38
C LEU A 12 9.78 16.80 -20.26
N ASP A 13 8.62 16.85 -19.62
CA ASP A 13 7.34 17.24 -20.22
C ASP A 13 6.49 17.98 -19.17
N GLY A 14 6.14 19.23 -19.47
CA GLY A 14 5.30 20.10 -18.62
C GLY A 14 3.84 20.16 -19.07
N GLY A 15 3.46 19.45 -20.13
CA GLY A 15 2.12 19.49 -20.72
C GLY A 15 1.05 18.75 -19.92
N ASN A 16 1.43 17.98 -18.90
CA ASN A 16 0.51 17.17 -18.10
C ASN A 16 0.03 17.91 -16.84
N ALA A 17 -0.84 17.25 -16.07
CA ALA A 17 -1.45 17.80 -14.86
C ALA A 17 -0.42 18.24 -13.80
N ASP A 18 0.73 17.56 -13.70
CA ASP A 18 1.80 17.90 -12.76
C ASP A 18 2.61 19.15 -13.15
N GLY A 19 2.65 19.50 -14.44
CA GLY A 19 3.14 20.79 -14.95
C GLY A 19 2.02 21.84 -15.13
N ARG A 20 0.80 21.53 -14.67
CA ARG A 20 -0.43 22.30 -14.88
C ARG A 20 -0.64 22.73 -16.34
N TYR A 21 -0.42 21.82 -17.29
CA TYR A 21 -0.59 22.10 -18.73
C TYR A 21 0.23 23.33 -19.20
N CYS A 22 1.53 23.30 -18.95
CA CYS A 22 2.49 24.37 -19.28
C CYS A 22 2.28 25.69 -18.52
N GLN A 23 1.51 25.70 -17.43
CA GLN A 23 1.27 26.91 -16.61
C GLN A 23 2.25 27.08 -15.45
N VAL A 24 3.12 26.09 -15.18
CA VAL A 24 4.20 26.21 -14.19
C VAL A 24 5.49 26.58 -14.92
N PRO A 25 6.24 27.60 -14.45
CA PRO A 25 7.58 27.88 -14.93
C PRO A 25 8.47 26.62 -14.91
N GLN A 26 9.27 26.44 -15.95
CA GLN A 26 10.00 25.18 -16.15
C GLN A 26 10.99 24.88 -15.01
N ASP A 27 11.69 25.90 -14.51
CA ASP A 27 12.60 25.82 -13.39
C ASP A 27 11.90 25.41 -12.09
N GLU A 28 10.77 26.06 -11.77
CA GLU A 28 9.94 25.70 -10.62
C GLU A 28 9.44 24.25 -10.71
N TYR A 29 8.98 23.84 -11.89
CA TYR A 29 8.50 22.47 -12.12
C TYR A 29 9.61 21.43 -11.94
N LEU A 30 10.81 21.71 -12.45
CA LEU A 30 11.98 20.84 -12.33
C LEU A 30 12.41 20.70 -10.86
N GLU A 31 12.51 21.82 -10.14
CA GLU A 31 12.89 21.84 -8.73
C GLU A 31 11.86 21.09 -7.87
N HIS A 32 10.58 21.48 -7.98
CA HIS A 32 9.49 20.85 -7.25
C HIS A 32 9.44 19.35 -7.53
N SER A 33 9.50 18.93 -8.79
CA SER A 33 9.44 17.52 -9.14
C SER A 33 10.65 16.70 -8.67
N ASN A 34 11.78 17.32 -8.38
CA ASN A 34 12.95 16.61 -7.86
C ASN A 34 12.89 16.45 -6.33
N ASN A 35 12.27 17.41 -5.64
CA ASN A 35 12.24 17.47 -4.17
C ASN A 35 10.95 16.88 -3.56
N GLU A 36 9.81 16.98 -4.24
CA GLU A 36 8.49 16.62 -3.70
C GLU A 36 8.00 15.25 -4.21
N LYS A 37 8.92 14.29 -4.31
CA LYS A 37 8.58 12.90 -4.68
C LYS A 37 8.85 11.98 -3.51
N PHE A 38 7.79 11.35 -3.03
CA PHE A 38 7.84 10.28 -2.05
C PHE A 38 7.88 8.93 -2.77
N ILE A 39 8.94 8.16 -2.57
CA ILE A 39 9.18 6.89 -3.25
C ILE A 39 9.24 5.77 -2.22
N ILE A 40 8.47 4.73 -2.52
CA ILE A 40 8.24 3.58 -1.65
C ILE A 40 8.81 2.35 -2.36
N LEU A 41 9.65 1.59 -1.66
CA LEU A 41 10.06 0.26 -2.10
C LEU A 41 9.29 -0.77 -1.28
N GLN A 42 8.49 -1.58 -1.96
CA GLN A 42 7.73 -2.64 -1.32
C GLN A 42 8.58 -3.91 -1.24
N ILE A 43 8.69 -4.46 -0.04
CA ILE A 43 9.34 -5.75 0.25
C ILE A 43 8.22 -6.73 0.58
N GLU A 44 8.07 -7.74 -0.26
CA GLU A 44 6.98 -8.71 -0.15
C GLU A 44 7.41 -10.13 -0.54
N ASP A 45 8.72 -10.34 -0.63
CA ASP A 45 9.36 -11.62 -0.93
C ASP A 45 10.44 -11.92 0.13
N PRO A 46 10.80 -13.19 0.35
CA PRO A 46 11.88 -13.55 1.27
C PRO A 46 13.27 -13.22 0.73
N GLU A 47 13.49 -13.26 -0.58
CA GLU A 47 14.81 -13.08 -1.22
C GLU A 47 15.47 -11.73 -0.88
N PRO A 48 14.75 -10.58 -0.90
CA PRO A 48 15.35 -9.29 -0.57
C PRO A 48 15.73 -9.12 0.91
N LEU A 49 15.35 -10.05 1.81
CA LEU A 49 15.59 -9.92 3.24
C LEU A 49 17.09 -9.93 3.58
N ASP A 50 17.87 -10.73 2.86
CA ASP A 50 19.33 -10.84 3.05
C ASP A 50 20.08 -9.58 2.55
N GLU A 51 19.45 -8.80 1.68
CA GLU A 51 20.00 -7.60 1.05
C GLU A 51 19.39 -6.30 1.61
N LEU A 52 18.59 -6.38 2.69
CA LEU A 52 17.83 -5.26 3.22
C LEU A 52 18.70 -4.04 3.56
N ASP A 53 19.88 -4.24 4.14
CA ASP A 53 20.82 -3.16 4.46
C ASP A 53 21.35 -2.46 3.19
N GLU A 54 21.55 -3.19 2.10
CA GLU A 54 22.01 -2.65 0.82
C GLU A 54 20.90 -1.86 0.13
N ILE A 55 19.69 -2.44 0.10
CA ILE A 55 18.47 -1.76 -0.37
C ILE A 55 18.25 -0.48 0.44
N ALA A 56 18.42 -0.55 1.77
CA ALA A 56 18.23 0.54 2.70
C ALA A 56 19.13 1.76 2.43
N GLN A 57 20.34 1.50 1.94
CA GLN A 57 21.35 2.52 1.63
C GLN A 57 21.10 3.22 0.30
N VAL A 58 20.23 2.69 -0.56
CA VAL A 58 19.91 3.32 -1.84
C VAL A 58 19.38 4.74 -1.60
N LYS A 59 19.96 5.69 -2.33
CA LYS A 59 19.58 7.11 -2.24
C LYS A 59 18.33 7.37 -3.06
N GLY A 60 17.54 8.34 -2.60
CA GLY A 60 16.43 8.88 -3.37
C GLY A 60 15.13 8.10 -3.23
N TYR A 61 14.94 7.31 -2.19
CA TYR A 61 13.63 6.81 -1.78
C TYR A 61 13.46 6.97 -0.26
N ASP A 62 12.20 6.92 0.18
CA ASP A 62 11.78 7.44 1.48
C ASP A 62 11.30 6.35 2.43
N MET A 63 10.65 5.30 1.90
CA MET A 63 10.00 4.26 2.70
C MET A 63 10.32 2.85 2.22
N LEU A 64 10.59 1.96 3.19
CA LEU A 64 10.43 0.52 3.00
C LEU A 64 9.02 0.13 3.45
N PHE A 65 8.27 -0.50 2.56
CA PHE A 65 6.91 -0.95 2.83
C PHE A 65 6.83 -2.46 2.82
N PHE A 66 6.32 -3.07 3.88
CA PHE A 66 6.12 -4.52 3.93
C PHE A 66 4.75 -4.92 3.39
N GLY A 67 4.73 -5.83 2.42
CA GLY A 67 3.53 -6.44 1.86
C GLY A 67 3.27 -7.82 2.46
N PRO A 68 2.55 -7.95 3.59
CA PRO A 68 2.37 -9.25 4.25
C PRO A 68 1.51 -10.25 3.46
N GLY A 69 0.65 -9.74 2.57
CA GLY A 69 -0.21 -10.58 1.72
C GLY A 69 0.64 -11.43 0.78
N ASP A 70 1.36 -10.78 -0.13
CA ASP A 70 2.23 -11.46 -1.08
C ASP A 70 3.40 -12.19 -0.39
N PHE A 71 3.94 -11.64 0.71
CA PHE A 71 4.95 -12.36 1.49
C PHE A 71 4.45 -13.71 2.01
N SER A 72 3.18 -13.78 2.45
CA SER A 72 2.59 -15.05 2.89
C SER A 72 2.51 -16.08 1.74
N HIS A 73 2.30 -15.63 0.50
CA HIS A 73 2.39 -16.48 -0.68
C HIS A 73 3.81 -16.96 -0.92
N SER A 74 4.79 -16.06 -0.91
CA SER A 74 6.19 -16.37 -1.23
C SER A 74 6.86 -17.30 -0.20
N ILE A 75 6.38 -17.32 1.05
CA ILE A 75 6.82 -18.29 2.06
C ILE A 75 6.07 -19.63 2.04
N GLY A 76 5.08 -19.79 1.14
CA GLY A 76 4.30 -21.01 0.96
C GLY A 76 3.15 -21.21 1.95
N ASP A 77 2.66 -20.14 2.60
CA ASP A 77 1.61 -20.19 3.62
C ASP A 77 0.59 -19.05 3.44
N PRO A 78 -0.12 -19.02 2.28
CA PRO A 78 -0.91 -17.88 1.84
C PRO A 78 -2.04 -17.55 2.83
N GLY A 79 -2.08 -16.30 3.29
CA GLY A 79 -3.10 -15.77 4.19
C GLY A 79 -2.91 -16.13 5.67
N ASN A 80 -1.91 -16.92 6.04
CA ASN A 80 -1.62 -17.21 7.45
C ASN A 80 -0.79 -16.10 8.10
N PHE A 81 -1.46 -15.02 8.52
CA PHE A 81 -0.81 -13.87 9.16
C PHE A 81 -0.25 -14.13 10.56
N SER A 82 -0.45 -15.33 11.12
CA SER A 82 0.13 -15.77 12.38
C SER A 82 1.45 -16.53 12.22
N ASN A 83 1.92 -16.75 10.98
CA ASN A 83 3.19 -17.41 10.73
C ASN A 83 4.36 -16.58 11.32
N PRO A 84 5.25 -17.17 12.16
CA PRO A 84 6.36 -16.45 12.76
C PRO A 84 7.27 -15.73 11.76
N ARG A 85 7.44 -16.29 10.55
CA ARG A 85 8.27 -15.69 9.50
C ARG A 85 7.75 -14.32 9.06
N LEU A 86 6.43 -14.08 9.10
CA LEU A 86 5.85 -12.75 8.81
C LEU A 86 6.19 -11.75 9.92
N THR A 87 6.13 -12.17 11.18
CA THR A 87 6.47 -11.31 12.31
C THR A 87 7.96 -10.98 12.35
N GLU A 88 8.82 -11.97 12.04
CA GLU A 88 10.26 -11.77 11.89
C GLU A 88 10.59 -10.80 10.75
N ALA A 89 9.99 -10.99 9.57
CA ALA A 89 10.16 -10.08 8.44
C ALA A 89 9.70 -8.65 8.76
N ARG A 90 8.53 -8.49 9.42
CA ARG A 90 8.05 -7.18 9.89
C ARG A 90 9.10 -6.47 10.74
N LYS A 91 9.61 -7.18 11.74
CA LYS A 91 10.60 -6.64 12.67
C LYS A 91 11.88 -6.24 11.94
N MET A 92 12.42 -7.13 11.10
CA MET A 92 13.64 -6.86 10.33
C MET A 92 13.49 -5.63 9.44
N ILE A 93 12.39 -5.52 8.69
CA ILE A 93 12.14 -4.40 7.78
C ILE A 93 11.99 -3.08 8.55
N ALA A 94 11.25 -3.08 9.66
CA ALA A 94 11.09 -1.89 10.48
C ALA A 94 12.42 -1.44 11.10
N GLU A 95 13.19 -2.37 11.68
CA GLU A 95 14.50 -2.09 12.27
C GLU A 95 15.47 -1.54 11.22
N THR A 96 15.55 -2.16 10.05
CA THR A 96 16.42 -1.70 8.96
C THR A 96 15.97 -0.34 8.43
N ALA A 97 14.68 -0.12 8.21
CA ALA A 97 14.18 1.17 7.75
C ALA A 97 14.61 2.29 8.71
N LEU A 98 14.34 2.12 10.00
CA LEU A 98 14.71 3.10 11.03
C LEU A 98 16.22 3.30 11.13
N LYS A 99 17.01 2.22 11.08
CA LYS A 99 18.49 2.26 11.10
C LYS A 99 19.06 3.19 10.03
N TYR A 100 18.45 3.23 8.84
CA TYR A 100 18.90 4.08 7.72
C TYR A 100 18.08 5.36 7.55
N GLY A 101 17.27 5.73 8.54
CA GLY A 101 16.46 6.95 8.52
C GLY A 101 15.35 6.94 7.46
N LYS A 102 14.87 5.76 7.09
CA LYS A 102 13.72 5.55 6.19
C LYS A 102 12.44 5.38 7.01
N PHE A 103 11.30 5.71 6.41
CA PHE A 103 10.02 5.34 6.97
C PHE A 103 9.82 3.82 6.87
N ALA A 104 9.15 3.25 7.86
CA ALA A 104 8.63 1.88 7.81
C ALA A 104 7.12 1.93 7.57
N GLY A 105 6.67 1.27 6.50
CA GLY A 105 5.25 1.15 6.16
C GLY A 105 4.77 -0.29 6.06
N THR A 106 3.48 -0.54 6.32
CA THR A 106 2.86 -1.87 6.14
C THR A 106 1.34 -1.76 6.03
N VAL A 107 0.70 -2.84 5.62
CA VAL A 107 -0.73 -3.07 5.86
C VAL A 107 -0.93 -3.60 7.29
N GLY A 108 -2.00 -3.14 7.95
CA GLY A 108 -2.39 -3.56 9.29
C GLY A 108 -3.90 -3.51 9.51
N SER A 109 -4.29 -3.61 10.76
CA SER A 109 -5.68 -3.60 11.20
C SER A 109 -5.78 -2.94 12.58
N LEU A 110 -7.00 -2.62 13.01
CA LEU A 110 -7.21 -2.05 14.35
C LEU A 110 -6.76 -2.99 15.48
N SER A 111 -6.73 -4.30 15.25
CA SER A 111 -6.31 -5.26 16.28
C SER A 111 -4.80 -5.34 16.48
N ASN A 112 -3.99 -4.97 15.49
CA ASN A 112 -2.52 -5.07 15.55
C ASN A 112 -1.78 -3.73 15.35
N VAL A 113 -2.49 -2.61 15.14
CA VAL A 113 -1.86 -1.29 14.92
C VAL A 113 -0.88 -0.89 16.02
N ASN A 114 -1.21 -1.17 17.29
CA ASN A 114 -0.33 -0.84 18.42
C ASN A 114 0.96 -1.66 18.42
N GLU A 115 0.87 -2.93 18.04
CA GLU A 115 2.04 -3.79 17.89
C GLU A 115 2.94 -3.29 16.76
N LEU A 116 2.36 -2.96 15.60
CA LEU A 116 3.08 -2.43 14.45
C LEU A 116 3.75 -1.08 14.79
N MET A 117 3.05 -0.17 15.45
CA MET A 117 3.65 1.09 15.93
C MET A 117 4.79 0.82 16.92
N GLY A 118 4.63 -0.17 17.81
CA GLY A 118 5.69 -0.60 18.74
C GLY A 118 6.94 -1.15 18.06
N MET A 119 6.80 -1.74 16.86
CA MET A 119 7.93 -2.18 16.02
C MET A 119 8.60 -1.01 15.28
N GLY A 120 7.97 0.16 15.21
CA GLY A 120 8.50 1.33 14.50
C GLY A 120 7.79 1.70 13.20
N TYR A 121 6.70 1.02 12.85
CA TYR A 121 5.90 1.40 11.69
C TYR A 121 5.17 2.72 11.93
N SER A 122 5.38 3.69 11.04
CA SER A 122 4.76 5.01 11.11
C SER A 122 3.77 5.27 9.96
N PHE A 123 3.72 4.39 8.95
CA PHE A 123 2.76 4.42 7.86
C PHE A 123 2.00 3.09 7.82
N ILE A 124 0.79 3.06 8.37
CA ILE A 124 0.00 1.81 8.49
C ILE A 124 -1.30 1.94 7.73
N ASN A 125 -1.44 1.19 6.63
CA ASN A 125 -2.67 1.12 5.86
C ASN A 125 -3.69 0.23 6.58
N ILE A 126 -4.83 0.80 6.96
CA ILE A 126 -5.91 0.10 7.67
C ILE A 126 -7.19 0.12 6.82
N GLY A 127 -7.67 -1.07 6.47
CA GLY A 127 -8.89 -1.24 5.68
C GLY A 127 -8.69 -0.95 4.19
N ALA A 128 -9.81 -0.99 3.45
CA ALA A 128 -9.89 -0.63 2.05
C ALA A 128 -11.32 -0.20 1.73
N ASP A 129 -11.49 0.76 0.84
CA ASP A 129 -12.80 1.26 0.39
C ASP A 129 -13.70 0.14 -0.14
N VAL A 130 -13.15 -0.77 -0.94
CA VAL A 130 -13.86 -1.93 -1.50
C VAL A 130 -14.38 -2.87 -0.41
N ILE A 131 -13.65 -3.02 0.71
CA ILE A 131 -14.08 -3.82 1.86
C ILE A 131 -15.28 -3.15 2.52
N PHE A 132 -15.17 -1.85 2.81
CA PHE A 132 -16.24 -1.10 3.47
C PHE A 132 -17.52 -1.04 2.63
N LEU A 133 -17.40 -0.81 1.32
CA LEU A 133 -18.54 -0.84 0.39
C LEU A 133 -19.17 -2.24 0.33
N ALA A 134 -18.36 -3.29 0.20
CA ALA A 134 -18.85 -4.66 0.16
C ALA A 134 -19.59 -5.04 1.45
N GLU A 135 -19.06 -4.68 2.62
CA GLU A 135 -19.71 -4.90 3.91
C GLU A 135 -21.05 -4.16 4.01
N GLY A 136 -21.08 -2.89 3.61
CA GLY A 136 -22.31 -2.08 3.57
C GLY A 136 -23.38 -2.70 2.70
N TYR A 137 -23.04 -3.09 1.47
CA TYR A 137 -24.00 -3.73 0.55
C TYR A 137 -24.43 -5.11 1.03
N LYS A 138 -23.53 -5.94 1.59
CA LYS A 138 -23.88 -7.23 2.19
C LYS A 138 -24.92 -7.05 3.29
N LYS A 139 -24.77 -6.03 4.13
CA LYS A 139 -25.74 -5.72 5.19
C LYS A 139 -27.11 -5.33 4.63
N ILE A 140 -27.15 -4.47 3.60
CA ILE A 140 -28.39 -4.07 2.93
C ILE A 140 -29.10 -5.30 2.33
N ILE A 141 -28.37 -6.12 1.56
CA ILE A 141 -28.92 -7.33 0.93
C ILE A 141 -29.43 -8.31 1.99
N SER A 142 -28.65 -8.57 3.04
CA SER A 142 -29.07 -9.44 4.14
C SER A 142 -30.35 -8.96 4.81
N THR A 143 -30.52 -7.64 4.93
CA THR A 143 -31.72 -7.04 5.53
C THR A 143 -32.93 -7.22 4.61
N LEU A 144 -32.77 -6.96 3.32
CA LEU A 144 -33.81 -7.14 2.31
C LEU A 144 -34.26 -8.61 2.20
N HIS A 145 -33.32 -9.57 2.24
CA HIS A 145 -33.65 -11.00 2.21
C HIS A 145 -34.41 -11.49 3.45
N ALA A 146 -34.22 -10.84 4.60
CA ALA A 146 -34.94 -11.17 5.83
C ALA A 146 -36.37 -10.58 5.87
N MET A 147 -36.68 -9.62 4.98
CA MET A 147 -38.02 -9.05 4.88
C MET A 147 -38.99 -10.00 4.17
N PRO A 148 -40.28 -10.00 4.53
CA PRO A 148 -41.29 -10.76 3.79
C PRO A 148 -41.31 -10.31 2.33
N SER A 149 -41.12 -11.25 1.41
CA SER A 149 -41.28 -10.94 -0.01
C SER A 149 -42.75 -10.66 -0.33
N PRO A 150 -43.05 -9.66 -1.18
CA PRO A 150 -44.40 -9.50 -1.70
C PRO A 150 -44.85 -10.81 -2.35
N LYS A 151 -46.09 -11.24 -2.09
CA LYS A 151 -46.71 -12.38 -2.78
C LYS A 151 -47.10 -11.98 -4.19
N ASN A 152 -46.12 -11.71 -5.04
CA ASN A 152 -46.33 -11.44 -6.45
C ASN A 152 -46.29 -12.78 -7.19
N LYS A 153 -47.40 -13.18 -7.80
CA LYS A 153 -47.37 -14.25 -8.81
C LYS A 153 -46.82 -13.65 -10.10
N SER A 154 -45.85 -14.32 -10.72
CA SER A 154 -45.41 -13.93 -12.06
C SER A 154 -46.58 -14.10 -13.01
N ILE A 155 -46.82 -13.14 -13.90
CA ILE A 155 -47.78 -13.32 -15.01
C ILE A 155 -47.33 -14.40 -16.00
N TYR A 156 -46.08 -14.89 -15.87
CA TYR A 156 -45.51 -15.99 -16.64
C TYR A 156 -45.41 -17.31 -15.88
N SER A 157 -45.75 -17.33 -14.58
CA SER A 157 -46.01 -18.59 -13.87
C SER A 157 -47.47 -18.97 -14.13
N GLY A 158 -47.73 -19.64 -15.25
CA GLY A 158 -49.04 -20.14 -15.65
C GLY A 158 -49.66 -21.11 -14.64
N GLU A 159 -50.95 -21.39 -14.85
CA GLU A 159 -51.78 -22.35 -14.11
C GLU A 159 -51.11 -23.73 -13.94
#